data_AF-A0A923Z2R4-F1
#
_entry.id   AF-A0A923Z2R4-F1
#
_cell.length_a   1.000
_cell.length_b   1.000
_cell.length_c   1.000
_cell.angle_alpha   90.00
_cell.angle_beta   90.00
_cell.angle_gamma   90.00
#
_symmetry.space_group_name_H-M   'P 1'
#
loop_
_entity.id
_entity.type
_entity.pdbx_description
1 polymer ?
#
loop_
_entity_poly.entity_id
_entity_poly.type
_entity_poly.pdbx_seq_one_letter_code
_entity_poly.pdbx_strand_id
1 'polypeptide(L)' 'MKLAVFDCDGTLVDSQVNIIRAMRDAFARVGIPAPNDHAIRHVVGLSLVETMVTLLPDADADLHAAL' A
#
# COMPACT_ATOMS: atom_id res chain seq x y z
N MET A 1 -17.93 -2.08 29.41
CA MET A 1 -18.23 -1.68 28.02
C MET A 1 -17.53 -2.64 27.07
N LYS A 2 -18.17 -3.09 25.99
CA LYS A 2 -17.52 -3.81 24.89
C LYS A 2 -17.64 -2.93 23.65
N LEU A 3 -16.50 -2.51 23.11
CA LEU A 3 -16.40 -1.68 21.90
C LEU A 3 -15.97 -2.60 20.75
N ALA A 4 -16.71 -2.60 19.66
CA ALA A 4 -16.31 -3.22 18.41
C ALA A 4 -16.01 -2.09 17.42
N VAL A 5 -14.78 -2.06 16.92
CA VAL A 5 -14.34 -1.13 15.86
C VAL A 5 -14.31 -1.93 14.57
N PHE A 6 -15.06 -1.46 13.57
CA PHE A 6 -15.09 -2.07 12.24
C PHE A 6 -14.15 -1.29 11.33
N ASP A 7 -13.28 -2.03 10.65
CA ASP A 7 -12.44 -1.48 9.59
C ASP A 7 -13.28 -1.20 8.34
N CYS A 8 -13.01 -0.07 7.68
CA CYS A 8 -13.70 0.34 6.47
C CYS A 8 -13.20 -0.43 5.23
N ASP A 9 -11.99 -0.98 5.30
CA ASP A 9 -11.43 -1.82 4.25
C ASP A 9 -11.88 -3.28 4.36
N GLY A 10 -12.43 -3.82 3.27
CA GLY A 10 -12.79 -5.24 3.13
C GLY A 10 -14.20 -5.64 3.57
N THR A 11 -15.04 -4.72 4.08
CA THR A 11 -16.40 -5.08 4.56
C THR A 11 -17.55 -4.57 3.68
N LEU A 12 -17.41 -3.46 2.95
CA LEU A 12 -18.49 -2.87 2.13
C LEU A 12 -18.10 -2.39 0.72
N VAL A 13 -16.81 -2.26 0.43
CA VAL A 13 -16.27 -1.82 -0.87
C VAL A 13 -15.07 -2.71 -1.20
N ASP A 14 -14.93 -3.13 -2.47
CA ASP A 14 -13.74 -3.85 -2.96
C ASP A 14 -12.54 -2.88 -3.01
N SER A 15 -12.05 -2.51 -1.84
CA SER A 15 -11.01 -1.51 -1.66
C SER A 15 -9.64 -2.02 -2.07
N GLN A 16 -9.45 -3.34 -2.16
CA GLN A 16 -8.20 -3.92 -2.66
C GLN A 16 -7.92 -3.50 -4.11
N VAL A 17 -8.95 -3.44 -4.96
CA VAL A 17 -8.79 -2.96 -6.35
C VAL A 17 -8.34 -1.50 -6.37
N ASN A 18 -8.91 -0.66 -5.50
CA ASN A 18 -8.53 0.75 -5.41
C ASN A 18 -7.12 0.96 -4.85
N ILE A 19 -6.73 0.18 -3.83
CA ILE A 19 -5.38 0.20 -3.26
C ILE A 19 -4.35 -0.21 -4.30
N ILE A 20 -4.59 -1.31 -5.04
CA ILE A 20 -3.67 -1.77 -6.09
C ILE A 20 -3.54 -0.70 -7.19
N ARG A 21 -4.65 -0.07 -7.59
CA ARG A 21 -4.61 1.01 -8.58
C ARG A 21 -3.81 2.21 -8.09
N ALA A 22 -4.11 2.69 -6.88
CA ALA A 22 -3.38 3.81 -6.28
C ALA A 22 -1.87 3.53 -6.16
N MET A 23 -1.51 2.29 -5.77
CA MET A 23 -0.12 1.89 -5.66
C MET A 23 0.57 1.87 -7.04
N ARG A 24 -0.08 1.32 -8.06
CA ARG A 24 0.44 1.38 -9.44
C ARG A 24 0.63 2.83 -9.91
N ASP A 25 -0.30 3.71 -9.60
CA ASP A 25 -0.21 5.13 -9.97
C ASP A 25 0.93 5.85 -9.25
N ALA A 26 1.17 5.54 -7.97
CA ALA A 26 2.30 6.09 -7.21
C ALA A 26 3.65 5.68 -7.83
N PHE A 27 3.82 4.39 -8.10
CA PHE A 27 5.03 3.87 -8.74
C PHE A 27 5.22 4.41 -10.16
N ALA A 28 4.14 4.60 -10.93
CA ALA A 28 4.21 5.20 -12.25
C ALA A 28 4.68 6.68 -12.21
N ARG A 29 4.30 7.44 -11.17
CA ARG A 29 4.71 8.86 -11.02
C ARG A 29 6.20 9.03 -10.79
N VAL A 30 6.83 8.10 -10.09
CA VAL A 30 8.28 8.09 -9.84
C VAL A 30 9.05 7.27 -10.90
N GLY A 31 8.36 6.71 -11.89
CA GLY A 31 8.98 6.08 -13.06
C GLY A 31 9.60 4.70 -12.79
N ILE A 32 9.17 4.01 -11.74
CA ILE A 32 9.66 2.67 -11.37
C ILE A 32 8.59 1.59 -11.58
N PRO A 33 8.98 0.34 -11.87
CA PRO A 33 8.02 -0.74 -12.01
C PRO A 33 7.30 -1.02 -10.69
N ALA A 34 5.97 -1.07 -10.73
CA ALA A 34 5.17 -1.43 -9.57
C ALA A 34 5.42 -2.90 -9.15
N PRO A 35 5.37 -3.22 -7.84
CA PRO A 35 5.45 -4.60 -7.36
C PRO A 35 4.23 -5.40 -7.85
N ASN A 36 4.32 -6.73 -7.76
CA ASN A 36 3.19 -7.56 -8.11
C ASN A 36 2.00 -7.33 -7.15
N ASP A 37 0.78 -7.52 -7.64
CA ASP A 37 -0.44 -7.29 -6.85
C ASP A 37 -0.50 -8.12 -5.56
N HIS A 38 0.11 -9.30 -5.55
CA HIS A 38 0.18 -10.14 -4.36
C HIS A 38 1.04 -9.50 -3.25
N ALA A 39 2.19 -8.91 -3.60
CA ALA A 39 3.06 -8.18 -2.68
C ALA A 39 2.34 -6.94 -2.15
N ILE A 40 1.64 -6.20 -3.01
CA ILE A 40 0.83 -5.03 -2.60
C ILE A 40 -0.28 -5.44 -1.63
N ARG A 41 -0.97 -6.57 -1.87
CA ARG A 41 -2.00 -7.09 -0.94
C ARG A 41 -1.42 -7.50 0.41
N HIS A 42 -0.19 -8.00 0.44
CA HIS A 42 0.44 -8.49 1.67
C HIS A 42 0.81 -7.38 2.66
N VAL A 43 0.97 -6.15 2.17
CA VAL A 43 1.33 -4.97 2.98
C VAL A 43 0.12 -4.11 3.35
N VAL A 44 -1.08 -4.46 2.88
CA VAL A 44 -2.32 -3.75 3.25
C VAL A 44 -2.54 -3.87 4.76
N GLY A 45 -2.69 -2.72 5.42
CA GLY A 45 -2.83 -2.61 6.88
C GLY A 45 -1.55 -2.17 7.61
N LEU A 46 -0.40 -2.10 6.92
CA LEU A 46 0.81 -1.45 7.45
C LEU A 46 0.71 0.08 7.33
N SER A 47 1.55 0.80 8.07
CA SER A 47 1.72 2.24 7.82
C SER A 47 2.34 2.48 6.44
N LEU A 48 2.18 3.69 5.89
CA LEU A 48 2.67 4.02 4.55
C LEU A 48 4.20 3.83 4.42
N VAL A 49 4.97 4.29 5.40
CA VAL A 49 6.44 4.16 5.38
C VAL A 49 6.86 2.70 5.48
N GLU A 50 6.24 1.91 6.38
CA GLU A 50 6.51 0.47 6.49
C GLU A 50 6.14 -0.28 5.21
N THR A 51 5.07 0.15 4.54
CA THR A 51 4.66 -0.37 3.23
C THR A 51 5.77 -0.17 2.20
N MET A 52 6.30 1.05 2.07
CA MET A 52 7.33 1.35 1.07
C MET A 52 8.65 0.65 1.37
N VAL A 53 9.05 0.57 2.64
CA VAL A 53 10.24 -0.20 3.06
C VAL A 53 10.08 -1.69 2.74
N THR A 54 8.89 -2.25 2.95
CA THR A 54 8.63 -3.67 2.66
C THR A 54 8.59 -3.97 1.16
N LEU A 55 8.04 -3.05 0.35
CA LEU A 55 7.92 -3.21 -1.10
C LEU A 55 9.22 -2.88 -1.86
N LEU A 56 10.02 -1.96 -1.33
CA LEU A 56 11.27 -1.49 -1.93
C LEU A 56 12.39 -1.45 -0.87
N PRO A 57 12.88 -2.60 -0.39
CA PRO A 57 13.88 -2.65 0.68
C PRO A 57 15.21 -2.01 0.30
N ASP A 58 15.54 -1.98 -0.99
CA ASP A 58 16.78 -1.42 -1.53
C ASP A 58 16.67 0.06 -1.95
N ALA A 59 15.48 0.68 -1.81
CA ALA A 59 15.29 2.10 -2.09
C ALA A 59 15.74 2.98 -0.92
N ASP A 60 16.14 4.21 -1.23
CA ASP A 60 16.48 5.20 -0.22
C ASP A 60 15.24 5.80 0.45
N ALA A 61 15.47 6.50 1.56
CA ALA A 61 14.39 7.12 2.33
C ALA A 61 13.66 8.23 1.55
N ASP A 62 14.35 8.89 0.61
CA ASP A 62 13.76 9.94 -0.22
C ASP A 62 12.74 9.34 -1.19
N LEU A 63 13.04 8.18 -1.79
CA LEU A 63 12.11 7.45 -2.64
C LEU A 63 10.95 6.84 -1.84
N HIS A 64 11.18 6.35 -0.62
CA HIS A 64 10.09 5.90 0.26
C HIS A 64 9.14 7.02 0.64
N ALA A 65 9.64 8.26 0.78
CA ALA A 65 8.82 9.43 1.11
C ALA A 65 8.10 10.03 -0.12
N ALA A 66 8.59 9.76 -1.33
CA ALA A 66 8.02 10.23 -2.58
C ALA A 66 6.83 9.37 -3.10
N LEU A 67 6.61 8.19 -2.50
CA LEU A 67 5.56 7.23 -2.81
C LEU A 67 4.39 7.31 -1.81
#